data_AF-A0A0P0DJ30-F1
#
_entry.id   AF-A0A0P0DJ30-F1
#
_cell.length_a   1.000
_cell.length_b   1.000
_cell.length_c   1.000
_cell.angle_alpha   90.00
_cell.angle_beta   90.00
_cell.angle_gamma   90.00
#
_symmetry.space_group_name_H-M   'P 1'
#
loop_
_entity.id
_entity.type
_entity.pdbx_description
1 polymer ?
#
loop_
_entity_poly.entity_id
_entity_poly.type
_entity_poly.pdbx_seq_one_letter_code
_entity_poly.pdbx_strand_id
1 'polypeptide(L)'
;MSNVTDLYGPQGAEIAAFIDRVVQLTGEEAASLQASAPLSQSAIAMLQAGAAARLAGDDRLAGWIQARSDAASAAPSLSDYVGRIAGALAVRDLIGTPFTQAHYDLLTATWRREIGPIHAGDAQ
;
A
#
# COMPACT_ATOMS: atom_id res chain seq x y z
N MET A 1 -14.29 18.62 -7.18
CA MET A 1 -13.20 17.62 -7.25
C MET A 1 -12.70 17.48 -5.83
N SER A 2 -12.99 16.36 -5.15
CA SER A 2 -12.44 16.14 -3.81
C SER A 2 -10.91 16.15 -3.90
N ASN A 3 -10.26 16.90 -3.01
CA ASN A 3 -8.80 16.92 -2.94
C ASN A 3 -8.31 15.50 -2.57
N VAL A 4 -7.25 15.00 -3.22
CA VAL A 4 -6.72 13.64 -2.93
C VAL A 4 -6.31 13.50 -1.46
N THR A 5 -5.95 14.60 -0.81
CA THR A 5 -5.69 14.65 0.64
C THR A 5 -6.95 14.43 1.47
N ASP A 6 -8.10 14.98 1.05
CA ASP A 6 -9.37 14.77 1.75
C ASP A 6 -9.86 13.32 1.57
N LEU A 7 -9.50 12.70 0.44
CA LEU A 7 -9.93 11.35 0.09
C LEU A 7 -9.07 10.27 0.77
N TYR A 8 -7.76 10.43 0.78
CA TYR A 8 -6.81 9.39 1.21
C TYR A 8 -6.00 9.77 2.46
N GLY A 9 -6.15 11.01 2.96
CA GLY A 9 -5.37 11.53 4.07
C GLY A 9 -4.04 12.20 3.64
N PRO A 10 -3.11 12.41 4.59
CA PRO A 10 -1.91 13.23 4.38
C PRO A 10 -1.02 12.81 3.20
N GLN A 11 -1.07 11.54 2.82
CA GLN A 11 -0.27 10.95 1.75
C GLN A 11 -1.05 10.77 0.44
N GLY A 12 -2.17 11.47 0.28
CA GLY A 12 -3.08 11.22 -0.85
C GLY A 12 -2.48 11.41 -2.23
N ALA A 13 -1.48 12.28 -2.40
CA ALA A 13 -0.76 12.42 -3.65
C ALA A 13 0.06 11.16 -4.00
N GLU A 14 0.73 10.56 -3.01
CA GLU A 14 1.51 9.33 -3.19
C GLU A 14 0.60 8.14 -3.52
N ILE A 15 -0.54 8.04 -2.82
CA ILE A 15 -1.54 7.00 -3.04
C ILE A 15 -2.16 7.12 -4.44
N ALA A 16 -2.52 8.32 -4.87
CA ALA A 16 -3.05 8.56 -6.22
C ALA A 16 -2.03 8.17 -7.29
N ALA A 17 -0.77 8.60 -7.14
CA ALA A 17 0.30 8.22 -8.06
C ALA A 17 0.55 6.70 -8.09
N PHE A 18 0.47 6.04 -6.94
CA PHE A 18 0.56 4.57 -6.87
C PHE A 18 -0.61 3.89 -7.60
N ILE A 19 -1.85 4.34 -7.40
CA ILE A 19 -3.03 3.80 -8.10
C ILE A 19 -2.89 4.00 -9.61
N ASP A 20 -2.49 5.18 -10.06
CA ASP A 20 -2.23 5.46 -11.48
C ASP A 20 -1.16 4.51 -12.04
N ARG A 21 -0.11 4.21 -11.27
CA ARG A 21 0.91 3.24 -11.66
C ARG A 21 0.39 1.81 -11.72
N VAL A 22 -0.50 1.42 -10.80
CA VAL A 22 -1.17 0.11 -10.81
C VAL A 22 -2.02 -0.05 -12.07
N VAL A 23 -2.75 0.99 -12.48
CA VAL A 23 -3.53 1.01 -13.73
C VAL A 23 -2.64 0.80 -14.96
N GLN A 24 -1.39 1.27 -14.91
CA GLN A 24 -0.41 1.18 -16.00
C GLN A 24 0.43 -0.11 -15.98
N LEU A 25 0.16 -1.06 -15.09
CA LEU A 25 0.91 -2.32 -15.05
C LEU A 25 0.77 -3.07 -16.38
N THR A 26 1.90 -3.51 -16.92
CA THR A 26 1.89 -4.44 -18.05
C THR A 26 1.52 -5.85 -17.61
N GLY A 27 1.12 -6.71 -18.56
CA GLY A 27 0.84 -8.11 -18.26
C GLY A 27 2.07 -8.85 -17.71
N GLU A 28 3.28 -8.49 -18.16
CA GLU A 28 4.54 -9.07 -17.68
C GLU A 28 4.85 -8.66 -16.24
N GLU A 29 4.70 -7.37 -15.92
CA GLU A 29 4.84 -6.85 -14.57
C GLU A 29 3.86 -7.51 -13.61
N ALA A 30 2.60 -7.63 -14.00
CA ALA A 30 1.58 -8.28 -13.20
C ALA A 30 1.88 -9.78 -12.98
N ALA A 31 2.41 -10.47 -14.00
CA ALA A 31 2.84 -11.85 -13.88
C ALA A 31 4.07 -12.00 -12.96
N SER A 32 5.04 -11.08 -13.05
CA SER A 32 6.22 -11.11 -12.18
C SER A 32 5.85 -10.90 -10.70
N LEU A 33 4.94 -9.96 -10.44
CA LEU A 33 4.40 -9.73 -9.10
C LEU A 33 3.67 -10.96 -8.53
N GLN A 34 2.92 -11.69 -9.36
CA GLN A 34 2.24 -12.93 -8.92
C GLN A 34 3.21 -14.08 -8.67
N ALA A 35 4.24 -14.23 -9.50
CA ALA A 35 5.24 -15.30 -9.40
C ALA A 35 6.21 -15.12 -8.22
N SER A 36 6.40 -13.88 -7.78
CA SER A 36 7.21 -13.52 -6.63
C SER A 36 6.58 -14.00 -5.32
N ALA A 37 6.85 -15.27 -4.98
CA ALA A 37 6.31 -15.95 -3.80
C ALA A 37 6.36 -15.05 -2.53
N PRO A 38 5.21 -14.80 -1.88
CA PRO A 38 5.12 -13.76 -0.85
C PRO A 38 5.51 -14.27 0.53
N LEU A 39 5.62 -13.33 1.46
CA LEU A 39 5.57 -13.60 2.90
C LEU A 39 4.34 -14.43 3.25
N SER A 40 4.41 -15.19 4.34
CA SER A 40 3.25 -15.95 4.80
C SER A 40 2.06 -15.01 5.03
N GLN A 41 0.88 -15.47 4.62
CA GLN A 41 -0.37 -14.73 4.81
C GLN A 41 -0.57 -14.34 6.29
N SER A 42 -0.12 -15.18 7.22
CA SER A 42 -0.11 -14.90 8.66
C SER A 42 0.77 -13.71 9.03
N ALA A 43 2.01 -13.63 8.51
CA ALA A 43 2.88 -12.48 8.75
C ALA A 43 2.22 -11.20 8.25
N ILE A 44 1.67 -11.24 7.03
CA ILE A 44 1.01 -10.07 6.44
C ILE A 44 -0.21 -9.62 7.25
N ALA A 45 -1.03 -10.56 7.74
CA ALA A 45 -2.17 -10.25 8.60
C ALA A 45 -1.75 -9.55 9.90
N MET A 46 -0.63 -9.99 10.53
CA MET A 46 -0.11 -9.33 11.73
C MET A 46 0.34 -7.89 11.46
N LEU A 47 1.03 -7.64 10.35
CA LEU A 47 1.46 -6.28 9.95
C LEU A 47 0.23 -5.36 9.74
N GLN A 48 -0.79 -5.88 9.06
CA GLN A 48 -2.03 -5.17 8.80
C GLN A 48 -2.81 -4.87 10.08
N ALA A 49 -2.85 -5.81 11.03
CA ALA A 49 -3.46 -5.58 12.33
C ALA A 49 -2.74 -4.47 13.11
N GLY A 50 -1.40 -4.40 13.03
CA GLY A 50 -0.61 -3.30 13.59
C GLY A 50 -0.95 -1.94 12.97
N ALA A 51 -1.09 -1.88 11.64
CA ALA A 51 -1.52 -0.66 10.95
C ALA A 51 -2.95 -0.24 11.34
N ALA A 52 -3.89 -1.19 11.37
CA ALA A 52 -5.28 -0.94 11.77
C ALA A 52 -5.40 -0.47 13.22
N ALA A 53 -4.62 -1.06 14.14
CA ALA A 53 -4.57 -0.61 15.54
C ALA A 53 -4.11 0.85 15.68
N ARG A 54 -3.23 1.32 14.78
CA ARG A 54 -2.79 2.72 14.80
C ARG A 54 -3.89 3.69 14.36
N LEU A 55 -4.72 3.26 13.41
CA LEU A 55 -5.84 4.03 12.88
C LEU A 55 -7.10 3.99 13.73
N ALA A 56 -7.27 3.00 14.62
CA ALA A 56 -8.47 2.84 15.45
C ALA A 56 -8.74 4.02 16.40
N GLY A 57 -7.77 4.91 16.60
CA GLY A 57 -7.91 6.16 17.37
C GLY A 57 -7.74 7.44 16.55
N ASP A 58 -7.77 7.37 15.22
CA ASP A 58 -7.57 8.49 14.30
C ASP A 58 -8.72 8.56 13.28
N ASP A 59 -9.14 9.76 12.87
CA ASP A 59 -10.23 9.98 11.90
C ASP A 59 -9.84 9.54 10.47
N ARG A 60 -8.61 9.08 10.27
CA ARG A 60 -8.04 8.65 8.98
C ARG A 60 -8.46 7.25 8.52
N LEU A 61 -9.21 6.50 9.32
CA LEU A 61 -9.65 5.14 8.95
C LEU A 61 -10.40 5.12 7.61
N ALA A 62 -11.26 6.11 7.35
CA ALA A 62 -12.01 6.18 6.10
C ALA A 62 -11.08 6.32 4.87
N GLY A 63 -10.09 7.21 4.94
CA GLY A 63 -9.12 7.40 3.85
C GLY A 63 -8.24 6.18 3.61
N TRP A 64 -7.88 5.47 4.67
CA TRP A 64 -7.18 4.19 4.56
C TRP A 64 -8.02 3.12 3.86
N ILE A 65 -9.29 2.94 4.25
CA ILE A 65 -10.20 1.99 3.59
C ILE A 65 -10.36 2.35 2.11
N GLN A 66 -10.53 3.63 1.80
CA GLN A 66 -10.71 4.11 0.43
C GLN A 66 -9.47 3.83 -0.43
N ALA A 67 -8.27 4.18 0.06
CA ALA A 67 -7.01 3.92 -0.64
C ALA A 67 -6.84 2.44 -1.00
N ARG A 68 -7.17 1.53 -0.07
CA ARG A 68 -7.11 0.09 -0.29
C ARG A 68 -8.11 -0.37 -1.36
N SER A 69 -9.34 0.12 -1.28
CA SER A 69 -10.43 -0.26 -2.18
C SER A 69 -10.15 0.16 -3.62
N ASP A 70 -9.67 1.39 -3.80
CA ASP A 70 -9.40 1.96 -5.12
C ASP A 70 -8.21 1.25 -5.78
N ALA A 71 -7.11 1.03 -5.03
CA ALA A 71 -5.98 0.26 -5.52
C ALA A 71 -6.37 -1.18 -5.89
N ALA A 72 -7.15 -1.85 -5.03
CA ALA A 72 -7.62 -3.21 -5.28
C ALA A 72 -8.46 -3.31 -6.56
N SER A 73 -9.28 -2.29 -6.83
CA SER A 73 -10.12 -2.21 -8.02
C SER A 73 -9.31 -1.93 -9.30
N ALA A 74 -8.18 -1.24 -9.19
CA ALA A 74 -7.30 -0.93 -10.32
C ALA A 74 -6.59 -2.16 -10.91
N ALA A 75 -6.32 -3.19 -10.09
CA ALA A 75 -5.74 -4.45 -10.55
C ALA A 75 -6.41 -5.66 -9.87
N PRO A 76 -7.56 -6.15 -10.38
CA PRO A 76 -8.33 -7.21 -9.73
C PRO A 76 -7.55 -8.51 -9.46
N SER A 77 -6.64 -8.87 -10.38
CA SER A 77 -5.76 -10.05 -10.26
C SER A 77 -4.70 -9.93 -9.16
N LEU A 78 -4.44 -8.72 -8.68
CA LEU A 78 -3.49 -8.38 -7.62
C LEU A 78 -4.17 -7.66 -6.45
N SER A 79 -5.51 -7.68 -6.40
CA SER A 79 -6.34 -6.78 -5.59
C SER A 79 -5.92 -6.71 -4.13
N ASP A 80 -5.76 -7.88 -3.50
CA ASP A 80 -5.31 -7.98 -2.13
C ASP A 80 -3.92 -7.36 -1.95
N TYR A 81 -2.95 -7.70 -2.81
CA TYR A 81 -1.57 -7.21 -2.77
C TYR A 81 -1.47 -5.68 -2.92
N VAL A 82 -2.03 -5.10 -3.98
CA VAL A 82 -1.99 -3.64 -4.21
C VAL A 82 -2.78 -2.88 -3.15
N GLY A 83 -3.87 -3.47 -2.64
CA GLY A 83 -4.61 -2.95 -1.50
C GLY A 83 -3.72 -2.87 -0.25
N ARG A 84 -2.84 -3.84 0.02
CA ARG A 84 -1.94 -3.78 1.19
C ARG A 84 -0.94 -2.64 1.07
N ILE A 85 -0.37 -2.46 -0.12
CA ILE A 85 0.58 -1.37 -0.39
C ILE A 85 -0.09 -0.02 -0.21
N ALA A 86 -1.27 0.19 -0.80
CA ALA A 86 -2.02 1.44 -0.63
C ALA A 86 -2.37 1.70 0.84
N GLY A 87 -2.74 0.66 1.59
CA GLY A 87 -2.95 0.76 3.02
C GLY A 87 -1.67 1.07 3.82
N ALA A 88 -0.52 0.53 3.42
CA ALA A 88 0.78 0.80 4.04
C ALA A 88 1.23 2.24 3.76
N LEU A 89 1.02 2.74 2.54
CA LEU A 89 1.19 4.15 2.19
C LEU A 89 0.32 5.00 3.08
N ALA A 90 -1.00 4.79 3.15
CA ALA A 90 -1.90 5.62 3.97
C ALA A 90 -1.54 5.79 5.46
N VAL A 91 -0.68 4.92 6.03
CA VAL A 91 -0.18 5.04 7.41
C VAL A 91 1.33 5.25 7.53
N ARG A 92 2.06 5.42 6.43
CA ARG A 92 3.52 5.61 6.42
C ARG A 92 3.99 6.78 7.30
N ASP A 93 3.27 7.89 7.34
CA ASP A 93 3.57 9.03 8.22
C ASP A 93 3.39 8.71 9.72
N LEU A 94 2.71 7.60 10.02
CA LEU A 94 2.48 7.08 11.36
C LEU A 94 3.45 5.95 11.75
N ILE A 95 4.50 5.72 10.94
CA ILE A 95 5.52 4.70 11.22
C ILE A 95 6.12 4.92 12.62
N GLY A 96 6.14 3.84 13.39
CA GLY A 96 6.53 3.79 14.80
C GLY A 96 6.16 2.44 15.41
N THR A 97 5.55 2.44 16.60
CA THR A 97 5.04 1.22 17.25
C THR A 97 3.51 1.28 17.29
N PRO A 98 2.78 0.22 16.88
CA PRO A 98 3.25 -1.10 16.45
C PRO A 98 3.55 -1.24 14.94
N PHE A 99 3.24 -0.25 14.10
CA PHE A 99 3.53 -0.30 12.67
C PHE A 99 4.91 0.30 12.36
N THR A 100 5.93 -0.55 12.22
CA THR A 100 7.33 -0.13 12.08
C THR A 100 7.73 0.12 10.63
N GLN A 101 8.88 0.77 10.41
CA GLN A 101 9.47 0.91 9.08
C GLN A 101 9.68 -0.46 8.42
N ALA A 102 10.14 -1.45 9.20
CA ALA A 102 10.31 -2.81 8.70
C ALA A 102 9.00 -3.40 8.19
N HIS A 103 7.85 -3.09 8.81
CA HIS A 103 6.55 -3.53 8.32
C HIS A 103 6.19 -2.89 6.97
N TYR A 104 6.45 -1.59 6.81
CA TYR A 104 6.27 -0.89 5.55
C TYR A 104 7.18 -1.44 4.45
N ASP A 105 8.48 -1.58 4.73
CA ASP A 105 9.48 -2.07 3.78
C ASP A 105 9.13 -3.47 3.29
N LEU A 106 8.62 -4.29 4.20
CA LEU A 106 8.22 -5.66 3.96
C LEU A 106 6.96 -5.76 3.07
N LEU A 107 5.97 -4.88 3.29
CA LEU A 107 4.76 -4.82 2.45
C LEU A 107 5.03 -4.29 1.05
N THR A 108 6.07 -3.47 0.87
CA THR A 108 6.42 -2.83 -0.40
C THR A 108 7.56 -3.54 -1.14
N ALA A 109 8.27 -4.48 -0.50
CA ALA A 109 9.51 -5.08 -1.00
C ALA A 109 9.37 -5.67 -2.41
N THR A 110 8.36 -6.51 -2.64
CA THR A 110 8.17 -7.17 -3.94
C THR A 110 7.90 -6.14 -5.03
N TRP A 111 7.13 -5.09 -4.74
CA TRP A 111 6.86 -4.04 -5.72
C TRP A 111 8.14 -3.29 -6.07
N ARG A 112 8.90 -2.89 -5.05
CA ARG A 112 10.16 -2.16 -5.25
C ARG A 112 11.17 -2.97 -6.07
N ARG A 113 11.18 -4.29 -5.89
CA ARG A 113 12.05 -5.20 -6.65
C ARG A 113 11.62 -5.38 -8.10
N GLU A 114 10.32 -5.61 -8.34
CA GLU A 114 9.83 -5.98 -9.67
C GLU A 114 9.48 -4.76 -10.55
N ILE A 115 9.04 -3.66 -9.94
CA ILE A 115 8.48 -2.50 -10.64
C ILE A 115 9.32 -1.25 -10.43
N GLY A 116 9.89 -1.08 -9.23
CA GLY A 116 10.66 0.09 -8.85
C GLY A 116 10.04 0.89 -7.69
N PRO A 117 10.64 2.03 -7.32
CA PRO A 117 10.29 2.76 -6.10
C PRO A 117 8.83 3.25 -6.12
N ILE A 118 8.18 3.21 -4.95
CA ILE A 118 6.80 3.66 -4.76
C ILE A 118 6.80 5.11 -4.28
N HIS A 119 7.78 5.44 -3.43
CA HIS A 119 8.00 6.76 -2.88
C HIS A 119 9.46 7.18 -3.09
N ALA A 120 9.71 8.49 -3.24
CA ALA A 120 11.04 9.05 -3.53
C ALA A 120 12.11 8.73 -2.47
N GLY A 121 11.68 8.42 -1.24
CA GLY A 121 12.53 7.99 -0.12
C GLY A 121 12.69 6.48 0.03
N ASP A 122 12.11 5.67 -0.85
CA ASP A 122 12.39 4.25 -0.90
C ASP A 122 13.81 4.07 -1.46
N ALA A 123 14.75 3.58 -0.65
CA ALA A 123 16.09 3.26 -1.14
C ALA A 123 16.00 2.20 -2.26
N GLN A 124 16.84 2.35 -3.29
CA GLN A 124 17.04 1.36 -4.35
C GLN A 124 17.55 0.03 -3.78
#